data_AF-A0A7S2N7U8-F1
#
_entry.id   AF-A0A7S2N7U8-F1
#
_cell.length_a   1.000
_cell.length_b   1.000
_cell.length_c   1.000
_cell.angle_alpha   90.00
_cell.angle_beta   90.00
_cell.angle_gamma   90.00
#
_symmetry.space_group_name_H-M   'P 1'
#
loop_
_entity.id
_entity.type
_entity.pdbx_description
1 polymer ?
#
loop_
_entity_poly.entity_id
_entity_poly.type
_entity_poly.pdbx_seq_one_letter_code
_entity_poly.pdbx_strand_id
1 'polypeptide(L)'
;MPTRSSRTKDHQEELEELQKRFSHLAEQQKTTELQSSSLLLATRKSDGRSMKTFSVSGESTAERNEGRNEEELRRLDEQIVSLRRKHDQLHEKNQKKRSELDSLADKLKDLHNTRFNPKETPESRLAEMEARLAECAARYDEEHRLRMSYDQVINRLKQEQLEWPADIKALESVLVQKETDYEQLLVMSHDANSSKEAAKVELGKFESLVLDERKQREKELQERRAILQKKQQLATELDRAERERKQQLQEQQRQMGEDTAKAEAMKMEALIKEEHAKIAAYEAAFQQIKEATGVSDVNEVIQRFLLQEETHQNLLNMTRESQSRIDELRRAVEEEKTLVMSAEYSAAGGEAEPGETGETHDAGRSSTQAAQKQLTRARERWKKVLKTAVSTKSAVQHIVDVLEPLREKDEVVAPMSDDTLMQHISFVENKLHTIASAFSAMEEDHKNMLASVSAPMPAKVMAASSAGSAYGGLNKDEAGDSEDEFEEDMEEDVMDRSALKKQSTTIVDKGAKKKKPRRRRAKGAGDD
;
A
#
# COMPACT_ATOMS: atom_id res chain seq x y z
N MET A 1 -38.06 52.55 4.38
CA MET A 1 -38.89 51.57 5.12
C MET A 1 -39.97 52.33 5.93
N PRO A 2 -41.16 52.59 5.37
CA PRO A 2 -42.34 52.95 6.14
C PRO A 2 -43.15 51.69 6.50
N THR A 3 -43.85 51.79 7.62
CA THR A 3 -44.32 50.71 8.48
C THR A 3 -45.54 49.95 7.94
N ARG A 4 -45.49 48.62 8.04
CA ARG A 4 -46.57 47.65 7.73
C ARG A 4 -47.85 47.83 8.59
N SER A 5 -47.85 48.82 9.49
CA SER A 5 -48.90 49.07 10.48
C SER A 5 -49.98 50.08 10.03
N SER A 6 -49.74 50.88 9.00
CA SER A 6 -50.78 51.80 8.49
C SER A 6 -51.83 51.05 7.65
N ARG A 7 -51.36 50.19 6.73
CA ARG A 7 -52.25 49.35 5.90
C ARG A 7 -53.20 48.46 6.71
N THR A 8 -52.76 47.94 7.86
CA THR A 8 -53.63 47.10 8.71
C THR A 8 -54.72 47.91 9.41
N LYS A 9 -54.51 49.20 9.69
CA LYS A 9 -55.55 50.08 10.25
C LYS A 9 -56.56 50.46 9.17
N ASP A 10 -56.09 50.77 7.96
CA ASP A 10 -56.96 51.12 6.83
C ASP A 10 -57.91 49.95 6.49
N HIS A 11 -57.42 48.70 6.50
CA HIS A 11 -58.27 47.52 6.28
C HIS A 11 -59.26 47.24 7.42
N GLN A 12 -58.92 47.63 8.66
CA GLN A 12 -59.82 47.48 9.81
C GLN A 12 -60.96 48.51 9.75
N GLU A 13 -60.64 49.76 9.38
CA GLU A 13 -61.62 50.83 9.17
C GLU A 13 -62.55 50.52 7.98
N GLU A 14 -62.02 49.98 6.88
CA GLU A 14 -62.81 49.50 5.74
C GLU A 14 -63.78 48.36 6.15
N LEU A 15 -63.36 47.44 7.02
CA LEU A 15 -64.19 46.35 7.52
C LEU A 15 -65.33 46.86 8.41
N GLU A 16 -65.04 47.85 9.27
CA GLU A 16 -66.05 48.49 10.13
C GLU A 16 -67.07 49.29 9.32
N GLU A 17 -66.64 49.99 8.26
CA GLU A 17 -67.57 50.66 7.33
C GLU A 17 -68.43 49.66 6.56
N LEU A 18 -67.86 48.53 6.13
CA LEU A 18 -68.60 47.44 5.50
C LEU A 18 -69.63 46.81 6.44
N GLN A 19 -69.30 46.61 7.72
CA GLN A 19 -70.25 46.14 8.72
C GLN A 19 -71.39 47.14 8.97
N LYS A 20 -71.09 48.44 9.03
CA LYS A 20 -72.11 49.50 9.16
C LYS A 20 -73.02 49.59 7.93
N ARG A 21 -72.48 49.40 6.72
CA ARG A 21 -73.30 49.34 5.50
C ARG A 21 -74.19 48.10 5.49
N PHE A 22 -73.69 46.95 5.93
CA PHE A 22 -74.48 45.72 6.03
C PHE A 22 -75.63 45.83 7.04
N SER A 23 -75.37 46.42 8.23
CA SER A 23 -76.42 46.62 9.22
C SER A 23 -77.51 47.57 8.70
N HIS A 24 -77.12 48.64 8.01
CA HIS A 24 -78.07 49.56 7.42
C HIS A 24 -78.89 48.92 6.29
N LEU A 25 -78.26 48.09 5.45
CA LEU A 25 -78.95 47.34 4.39
C LEU A 25 -79.95 46.31 4.97
N ALA A 26 -79.58 45.65 6.08
CA ALA A 26 -80.45 44.71 6.78
C ALA A 26 -81.66 45.41 7.43
N GLU A 27 -81.46 46.61 8.00
CA GLU A 27 -82.56 47.46 8.45
C GLU A 27 -83.46 47.90 7.30
N GLN A 28 -82.87 48.29 6.17
CA GLN A 28 -83.63 48.67 4.98
C GLN A 28 -84.47 47.50 4.44
N GLN A 29 -83.91 46.29 4.36
CA GLN A 29 -84.66 45.08 4.01
C GLN A 29 -85.83 44.83 4.96
N LYS A 30 -85.59 44.91 6.28
CA LYS A 30 -86.64 44.73 7.30
C LYS A 30 -87.76 45.77 7.16
N THR A 31 -87.44 47.03 6.82
CA THR A 31 -88.46 48.05 6.54
C THR A 31 -89.25 47.77 5.27
N THR A 32 -88.60 47.27 4.21
CA THR A 32 -89.28 46.91 2.96
C THR A 32 -90.16 45.66 3.10
N GLU A 33 -89.77 44.68 3.92
CA GLU A 33 -90.59 43.50 4.23
C GLU A 33 -91.81 43.86 5.08
N LEU A 34 -91.69 44.80 6.01
CA LEU A 34 -92.84 45.30 6.78
C LEU A 34 -93.81 46.09 5.90
N GLN A 35 -93.31 46.88 4.94
CA GLN A 35 -94.14 47.57 3.96
C GLN A 35 -94.84 46.62 2.98
N SER A 36 -94.16 45.57 2.50
CA SER A 36 -94.76 44.57 1.60
C SER A 36 -95.77 43.67 2.32
N SER A 37 -95.52 43.31 3.59
CA SER A 37 -96.47 42.59 4.45
C SER A 37 -97.73 43.42 4.74
N SER A 38 -97.60 44.73 4.96
CA SER A 38 -98.73 45.64 5.12
C SER A 38 -99.61 45.73 3.85
N LEU A 39 -98.99 45.70 2.67
CA LEU A 39 -99.68 45.77 1.38
C LEU A 39 -100.44 44.48 1.02
N LEU A 40 -99.95 43.32 1.47
CA LEU A 40 -100.62 42.01 1.30
C LEU A 40 -101.81 41.79 2.26
N LEU A 41 -101.82 42.45 3.43
CA LEU A 41 -103.02 42.45 4.30
C LEU A 41 -104.11 43.40 3.82
N ALA A 42 -103.78 44.44 3.03
CA ALA A 42 -104.75 45.36 2.45
C ALA A 42 -105.56 44.74 1.29
N THR A 43 -104.98 43.81 0.53
CA THR A 43 -105.63 43.16 -0.63
C THR A 43 -106.49 41.94 -0.26
N ARG A 44 -106.36 41.39 0.95
CA ARG A 44 -107.19 40.28 1.45
C ARG A 44 -108.52 40.71 2.08
N LYS A 45 -108.77 42.02 2.22
CA LYS A 45 -109.98 42.58 2.85
C LYS A 45 -111.07 43.02 1.86
N SER A 46 -110.89 42.89 0.53
CA SER A 46 -111.83 43.45 -0.47
C SER A 46 -112.58 42.45 -1.35
N ASP A 47 -112.36 41.13 -1.27
CA ASP A 47 -113.09 40.16 -2.11
C ASP A 47 -113.91 39.15 -1.27
N GLY A 48 -115.11 39.59 -0.92
CA GLY A 48 -116.14 38.77 -0.26
C GLY A 48 -117.53 39.29 -0.59
N ARG A 49 -118.04 39.01 -1.80
CA ARG A 49 -119.47 39.23 -2.10
C ARG A 49 -119.99 38.42 -3.30
N SER A 50 -120.90 37.49 -2.98
CA SER A 50 -122.15 37.19 -3.71
C SER A 50 -122.14 36.27 -4.95
N MET A 51 -122.70 35.06 -4.79
CA MET A 51 -123.79 34.44 -5.59
C MET A 51 -123.83 32.93 -5.25
N LYS A 52 -124.76 32.39 -4.44
CA LYS A 52 -126.24 32.33 -4.43
C LYS A 52 -126.85 31.36 -5.46
N THR A 53 -126.96 30.10 -5.02
CA THR A 53 -128.06 29.11 -5.17
C THR A 53 -129.09 29.26 -6.29
N PHE A 54 -129.31 28.19 -7.06
CA PHE A 54 -130.64 27.83 -7.56
C PHE A 54 -130.78 26.32 -7.79
N SER A 55 -131.82 25.74 -7.20
CA SER A 55 -132.28 24.36 -7.33
C SER A 55 -133.76 24.42 -7.68
N VAL A 56 -134.21 23.76 -8.76
CA VAL A 56 -135.65 23.48 -8.97
C VAL A 56 -135.82 22.08 -9.58
N SER A 57 -136.64 21.33 -8.86
CA SER A 57 -137.29 20.05 -9.15
C SER A 57 -138.60 20.23 -9.94
N GLY A 58 -139.05 19.17 -10.63
CA GLY A 58 -140.49 18.86 -10.75
C GLY A 58 -141.12 18.93 -12.14
N GLU A 59 -141.18 17.75 -12.78
CA GLU A 59 -142.36 17.10 -13.38
C GLU A 59 -143.20 17.76 -14.51
N SER A 60 -143.21 17.02 -15.63
CA SER A 60 -144.35 16.63 -16.49
C SER A 60 -145.14 17.69 -17.27
N THR A 61 -144.67 18.00 -18.48
CA THR A 61 -145.51 18.09 -19.70
C THR A 61 -144.69 17.65 -20.91
N ALA A 62 -144.84 16.38 -21.28
CA ALA A 62 -144.07 15.72 -22.32
C ALA A 62 -144.57 16.11 -23.74
N GLU A 63 -143.59 16.27 -24.63
CA GLU A 63 -143.66 16.11 -26.10
C GLU A 63 -144.00 17.30 -27.01
N ARG A 64 -143.94 18.57 -26.56
CA ARG A 64 -144.04 19.70 -27.52
C ARG A 64 -143.13 20.93 -27.29
N ASN A 65 -142.23 20.88 -26.31
CA ASN A 65 -141.35 22.01 -25.95
C ASN A 65 -139.83 21.69 -25.96
N GLU A 66 -139.43 20.49 -26.39
CA GLU A 66 -138.01 20.08 -26.46
C GLU A 66 -137.27 20.79 -27.61
N GLY A 67 -137.89 20.98 -28.77
CA GLY A 67 -137.21 21.59 -29.93
C GLY A 67 -136.83 23.08 -29.77
N ARG A 68 -137.60 23.87 -29.00
CA ARG A 68 -137.33 25.31 -28.84
C ARG A 68 -136.26 25.61 -27.78
N ASN A 69 -136.22 24.81 -26.72
CA ASN A 69 -135.14 24.85 -25.73
C ASN A 69 -133.84 24.29 -26.32
N GLU A 70 -133.90 23.28 -27.18
CA GLU A 70 -132.74 22.77 -27.92
C GLU A 70 -132.12 23.82 -28.87
N GLU A 71 -132.93 24.64 -29.54
CA GLU A 71 -132.42 25.72 -30.40
C GLU A 71 -131.75 26.87 -29.62
N GLU A 72 -132.29 27.25 -28.46
CA GLU A 72 -131.67 28.26 -27.59
C GLU A 72 -130.40 27.73 -26.90
N LEU A 73 -130.39 26.46 -26.49
CA LEU A 73 -129.19 25.75 -26.02
C LEU A 73 -128.11 25.71 -27.10
N ARG A 74 -128.46 25.41 -28.36
CA ARG A 74 -127.49 25.46 -29.48
C ARG A 74 -126.90 26.85 -29.70
N ARG A 75 -127.69 27.93 -29.60
CA ARG A 75 -127.17 29.30 -29.70
C ARG A 75 -126.26 29.67 -28.54
N LEU A 76 -126.60 29.28 -27.32
CA LEU A 76 -125.76 29.50 -26.15
C LEU A 76 -124.47 28.68 -26.24
N ASP A 77 -124.55 27.44 -26.73
CA ASP A 77 -123.38 26.61 -27.00
C ASP A 77 -122.48 27.21 -28.08
N GLU A 78 -123.04 27.72 -29.18
CA GLU A 78 -122.29 28.47 -30.19
C GLU A 78 -121.64 29.74 -29.61
N GLN A 79 -122.36 30.48 -28.76
CA GLN A 79 -121.80 31.64 -28.06
C GLN A 79 -120.69 31.25 -27.09
N ILE A 80 -120.84 30.17 -26.32
CA ILE A 80 -119.82 29.62 -25.42
C ILE A 80 -118.59 29.19 -26.22
N VAL A 81 -118.76 28.51 -27.35
CA VAL A 81 -117.66 28.13 -28.24
C VAL A 81 -116.97 29.38 -28.79
N SER A 82 -117.71 30.41 -29.18
CA SER A 82 -117.15 31.67 -29.67
C SER A 82 -116.36 32.43 -28.59
N LEU A 83 -116.86 32.44 -27.34
CA LEU A 83 -116.22 33.08 -26.20
C LEU A 83 -114.99 32.31 -25.75
N ARG A 84 -115.03 30.97 -25.76
CA ARG A 84 -113.85 30.12 -25.52
C ARG A 84 -112.78 30.39 -26.56
N ARG A 85 -113.12 30.42 -27.86
CA ARG A 85 -112.16 30.79 -28.92
C ARG A 85 -111.55 32.17 -28.71
N LYS A 86 -112.36 33.18 -28.34
CA LYS A 86 -111.85 34.53 -28.04
C LYS A 86 -110.96 34.55 -26.80
N HIS A 87 -111.31 33.80 -25.77
CA HIS A 87 -110.51 33.65 -24.56
C HIS A 87 -109.17 32.99 -24.87
N ASP A 88 -109.17 31.88 -25.63
CA ASP A 88 -107.96 31.17 -26.04
C ASP A 88 -107.05 32.07 -26.90
N GLN A 89 -107.63 32.84 -27.82
CA GLN A 89 -106.88 33.83 -28.61
C GLN A 89 -106.27 34.95 -27.77
N LEU A 90 -107.00 35.48 -26.78
CA LEU A 90 -106.49 36.52 -25.88
C LEU A 90 -105.44 35.95 -24.92
N HIS A 91 -105.63 34.71 -24.45
CA HIS A 91 -104.69 34.01 -23.60
C HIS A 91 -103.38 33.77 -24.35
N GLU A 92 -103.43 33.29 -25.60
CA GLU A 92 -102.25 33.11 -26.46
C GLU A 92 -101.52 34.44 -26.70
N LYS A 93 -102.25 35.53 -27.00
CA LYS A 93 -101.65 36.86 -27.16
C LYS A 93 -101.02 37.40 -25.87
N ASN A 94 -101.64 37.17 -24.72
CA ASN A 94 -101.10 37.59 -23.43
C ASN A 94 -99.85 36.77 -23.07
N GLN A 95 -99.89 35.46 -23.33
CA GLN A 95 -98.75 34.57 -23.14
C GLN A 95 -97.56 34.98 -24.04
N LYS A 96 -97.81 35.31 -25.31
CA LYS A 96 -96.78 35.85 -26.23
C LYS A 96 -96.15 37.14 -25.69
N LYS A 97 -96.96 38.10 -25.26
CA LYS A 97 -96.44 39.36 -24.66
C LYS A 97 -95.68 39.14 -23.36
N ARG A 98 -96.08 38.19 -22.52
CA ARG A 98 -95.34 37.80 -21.31
C ARG A 98 -93.99 37.19 -21.67
N SER A 99 -93.94 36.26 -22.62
CA SER A 99 -92.67 35.70 -23.09
C SER A 99 -91.76 36.75 -23.73
N GLU A 100 -92.32 37.74 -24.43
CA GLU A 100 -91.54 38.86 -24.96
C GLU A 100 -90.97 39.73 -23.84
N LEU A 101 -91.78 40.06 -22.82
CA LEU A 101 -91.33 40.82 -21.66
C LEU A 101 -90.25 40.08 -20.87
N ASP A 102 -90.40 38.77 -20.66
CA ASP A 102 -89.38 37.95 -20.00
C ASP A 102 -88.09 37.96 -20.82
N SER A 103 -88.18 37.80 -22.15
CA SER A 103 -87.01 37.86 -23.03
C SER A 103 -86.33 39.23 -23.02
N LEU A 104 -87.09 40.33 -22.90
CA LEU A 104 -86.53 41.68 -22.79
C LEU A 104 -85.91 41.89 -21.41
N ALA A 105 -86.52 41.39 -20.35
CA ALA A 105 -86.00 41.47 -18.99
C ALA A 105 -84.68 40.70 -18.86
N ASP A 106 -84.58 39.51 -19.45
CA ASP A 106 -83.34 38.72 -19.51
C ASP A 106 -82.26 39.48 -20.29
N LYS A 107 -82.59 40.04 -21.45
CA LYS A 107 -81.64 40.88 -22.21
C LYS A 107 -81.18 42.11 -21.43
N LEU A 108 -82.08 42.75 -20.68
CA LEU A 108 -81.74 43.90 -19.83
C LEU A 108 -80.83 43.50 -18.67
N LYS A 109 -81.06 42.31 -18.09
CA LYS A 109 -80.22 41.74 -17.05
C LYS A 109 -78.84 41.37 -17.58
N ASP A 110 -78.75 40.82 -18.78
CA ASP A 110 -77.48 40.52 -19.45
C ASP A 110 -76.70 41.81 -19.79
N LEU A 111 -77.39 42.84 -20.27
CA LEU A 111 -76.79 44.16 -20.50
C LEU A 111 -76.33 44.83 -19.20
N HIS A 112 -77.06 44.62 -18.10
CA HIS A 112 -76.67 45.11 -16.78
C HIS A 112 -75.48 44.33 -16.20
N ASN A 113 -75.41 43.01 -16.44
CA ASN A 113 -74.29 42.17 -16.00
C ASN A 113 -73.03 42.38 -16.84
N THR A 114 -73.17 42.83 -18.08
CA THR A 114 -72.06 43.20 -18.97
C THR A 114 -71.61 44.65 -18.80
N ARG A 115 -72.05 45.35 -17.75
CA ARG A 115 -71.55 46.69 -17.42
C ARG A 115 -70.03 46.60 -17.25
N PHE A 116 -69.33 47.22 -18.20
CA PHE A 116 -67.89 47.31 -18.31
C PHE A 116 -67.23 47.56 -16.96
N ASN A 117 -66.39 46.62 -16.52
CA ASN A 117 -65.62 46.72 -15.29
C ASN A 117 -64.30 47.43 -15.65
N PRO A 118 -64.07 48.70 -15.26
CA PRO A 118 -62.96 49.52 -15.77
C PRO A 118 -61.57 49.04 -15.33
N LYS A 119 -61.47 48.03 -14.46
CA LYS A 119 -60.21 47.43 -13.98
C LYS A 119 -59.79 46.18 -14.76
N GLU A 120 -60.73 45.50 -15.41
CA GLU A 120 -60.49 44.31 -16.22
C GLU A 120 -60.59 44.66 -17.71
N THR A 121 -59.86 45.71 -18.11
CA THR A 121 -59.65 45.95 -19.53
C THR A 121 -58.78 44.83 -20.10
N PRO A 122 -58.99 44.41 -21.36
CA PRO A 122 -58.10 43.45 -22.02
C PRO A 122 -56.65 43.92 -21.99
N GLU A 123 -56.43 45.24 -21.98
CA GLU A 123 -55.12 45.89 -21.86
C GLU A 123 -54.48 45.68 -20.47
N SER A 124 -55.24 45.82 -19.39
CA SER A 124 -54.76 45.57 -18.00
C SER A 124 -54.35 44.11 -17.82
N ARG A 125 -55.15 43.18 -18.36
CA ARG A 125 -54.83 41.75 -18.34
C ARG A 125 -53.62 41.43 -19.20
N LEU A 126 -53.46 42.08 -20.36
CA LEU A 126 -52.29 41.93 -21.21
C LEU A 126 -51.03 42.42 -20.48
N ALA A 127 -51.07 43.59 -19.84
CA ALA A 127 -49.97 44.12 -19.04
C ALA A 127 -49.60 43.22 -17.85
N GLU A 128 -50.57 42.60 -17.17
CA GLU A 128 -50.32 41.63 -16.11
C GLU A 128 -49.62 40.36 -16.65
N MET A 129 -50.05 39.85 -17.80
CA MET A 129 -49.41 38.70 -18.43
C MET A 129 -48.01 39.02 -18.94
N GLU A 130 -47.78 40.21 -19.48
CA GLU A 130 -46.45 40.72 -19.85
C GLU A 130 -45.54 40.83 -18.63
N ALA A 131 -46.03 41.37 -17.51
CA ALA A 131 -45.27 41.45 -16.26
C ALA A 131 -44.88 40.06 -15.73
N ARG A 132 -45.81 39.09 -15.78
CA ARG A 132 -45.53 37.69 -15.41
C ARG A 132 -44.52 37.03 -16.35
N LEU A 133 -44.60 37.31 -17.65
CA LEU A 133 -43.63 36.79 -18.63
C LEU A 133 -42.24 37.37 -18.37
N ALA A 134 -42.15 38.67 -18.08
CA ALA A 134 -40.89 39.32 -17.71
C ALA A 134 -40.31 38.74 -16.41
N GLU A 135 -41.14 38.47 -15.41
CA GLU A 135 -40.71 37.82 -14.18
C GLU A 135 -40.18 36.40 -14.43
N CYS A 136 -40.89 35.60 -15.25
CA CYS A 136 -40.43 34.27 -15.64
C CYS A 136 -39.11 34.32 -16.44
N ALA A 137 -38.93 35.31 -17.32
CA ALA A 137 -37.70 35.50 -18.07
C ALA A 137 -36.52 35.87 -17.14
N ALA A 138 -36.73 36.81 -16.20
CA ALA A 138 -35.72 37.18 -15.23
C ALA A 138 -35.30 35.98 -14.34
N ARG A 139 -36.27 35.16 -13.92
CA ARG A 139 -35.98 33.90 -13.19
C ARG A 139 -35.21 32.91 -14.05
N TYR A 140 -35.57 32.75 -15.32
CA TYR A 140 -34.82 31.89 -16.25
C TYR A 140 -33.38 32.35 -16.42
N ASP A 141 -33.15 33.66 -16.59
CA ASP A 141 -31.80 34.21 -16.76
C ASP A 141 -30.96 34.03 -15.50
N GLU A 142 -31.56 34.18 -14.31
CA GLU A 142 -30.89 33.91 -13.04
C GLU A 142 -30.49 32.44 -12.93
N GLU A 143 -31.44 31.51 -13.12
CA GLU A 143 -31.18 30.07 -13.10
C GLU A 143 -30.15 29.66 -14.15
N HIS A 144 -30.20 30.28 -15.33
CA HIS A 144 -29.22 30.06 -16.39
C HIS A 144 -27.82 30.51 -15.95
N ARG A 145 -27.70 31.68 -15.30
CA ARG A 145 -26.43 32.15 -14.74
C ARG A 145 -25.90 31.21 -13.65
N LEU A 146 -26.77 30.73 -12.76
CA LEU A 146 -26.39 29.74 -11.75
C LEU A 146 -25.90 28.45 -12.42
N ARG A 147 -26.62 27.94 -13.41
CA ARG A 147 -26.21 26.77 -14.18
C ARG A 147 -24.84 26.96 -14.83
N MET A 148 -24.58 28.10 -15.47
CA MET A 148 -23.26 28.39 -16.04
C MET A 148 -22.16 28.40 -14.98
N SER A 149 -22.43 28.93 -13.78
CA SER A 149 -21.46 28.90 -12.68
C SER A 149 -21.18 27.48 -12.17
N TYR A 150 -22.21 26.64 -12.05
CA TYR A 150 -22.03 25.22 -11.70
C TYR A 150 -21.31 24.45 -12.79
N ASP A 151 -21.61 24.71 -14.07
CA ASP A 151 -20.91 24.10 -15.19
C ASP A 151 -19.41 24.47 -15.17
N GLN A 152 -19.05 25.70 -14.81
CA GLN A 152 -17.64 26.11 -14.61
C GLN A 152 -16.98 25.34 -13.46
N VAL A 153 -17.64 25.23 -12.30
CA VAL A 153 -17.13 24.47 -11.16
C VAL A 153 -16.94 23.00 -11.53
N ILE A 154 -17.91 22.39 -12.21
CA ILE A 154 -17.85 21.01 -12.67
C ILE A 154 -16.68 20.81 -13.64
N ASN A 155 -16.48 21.73 -14.59
CA ASN A 155 -15.37 21.63 -15.54
C ASN A 155 -14.02 21.73 -14.86
N ARG A 156 -13.88 22.62 -13.87
CA ARG A 156 -12.66 22.71 -13.06
C ARG A 156 -12.42 21.43 -12.26
N LEU A 157 -13.45 20.90 -11.59
CA LEU A 157 -13.34 19.65 -10.83
C LEU A 157 -12.99 18.46 -11.74
N LYS A 158 -13.50 18.42 -12.98
CA LYS A 158 -13.14 17.40 -13.96
C LYS A 158 -11.69 17.53 -14.45
N GLN A 159 -11.18 18.76 -14.57
CA GLN A 159 -9.77 19.01 -14.89
C GLN A 159 -8.86 18.56 -13.75
N GLU A 160 -9.16 18.98 -12.51
CA GLU A 160 -8.44 18.54 -11.32
C GLU A 160 -8.52 17.01 -11.17
N GLN A 161 -9.69 16.40 -11.45
CA GLN A 161 -9.85 14.94 -11.47
C GLN A 161 -8.91 14.23 -12.46
N LEU A 162 -8.57 14.87 -13.57
CA LEU A 162 -7.65 14.32 -14.56
C LEU A 162 -6.19 14.45 -14.13
N GLU A 163 -5.86 15.43 -13.29
CA GLU A 163 -4.51 15.72 -12.80
C GLU A 163 -4.11 14.81 -11.63
N TRP A 164 -5.02 14.50 -10.69
CA TRP A 164 -4.72 13.66 -9.52
C TRP A 164 -4.04 12.32 -9.84
N PRO A 165 -4.44 11.56 -10.88
CA PRO A 165 -3.75 10.32 -11.22
C PRO A 165 -2.30 10.51 -11.68
N ALA A 166 -1.97 11.65 -12.30
CA ALA A 166 -0.60 11.95 -12.68
C ALA A 166 0.25 12.28 -11.44
N ASP A 167 -0.29 13.06 -10.53
CA ASP A 167 0.37 13.40 -9.26
C ASP A 167 0.56 12.16 -8.37
N ILE A 168 -0.45 11.29 -8.27
CA ILE A 168 -0.35 10.03 -7.54
C ILE A 168 0.76 9.16 -8.15
N LYS A 169 0.82 9.02 -9.48
CA LYS A 169 1.89 8.25 -10.12
C LYS A 169 3.28 8.85 -9.90
N ALA A 170 3.39 10.19 -9.88
CA ALA A 170 4.66 10.85 -9.57
C ALA A 170 5.10 10.55 -8.13
N LEU A 171 4.17 10.63 -7.16
CA LEU A 171 4.43 10.29 -5.77
C LEU A 171 4.76 8.80 -5.58
N GLU A 172 4.04 7.90 -6.25
CA GLU A 172 4.32 6.46 -6.25
C GLU A 172 5.72 6.16 -6.83
N SER A 173 6.11 6.84 -7.92
CA SER A 173 7.44 6.70 -8.51
C SER A 173 8.54 7.16 -7.55
N VAL A 174 8.32 8.27 -6.84
CA VAL A 174 9.28 8.77 -5.84
C VAL A 174 9.35 7.82 -4.65
N LEU A 175 8.22 7.28 -4.19
CA LEU A 175 8.18 6.31 -3.10
C LEU A 175 9.00 5.06 -3.45
N VAL A 176 8.77 4.48 -4.63
CA VAL A 176 9.54 3.32 -5.10
C VAL A 176 11.03 3.65 -5.19
N GLN A 177 11.40 4.83 -5.69
CA GLN A 177 12.80 5.24 -5.73
C GLN A 177 13.40 5.30 -4.32
N LYS A 178 12.70 5.89 -3.35
CA LYS A 178 13.15 5.96 -1.96
C LYS A 178 13.24 4.60 -1.27
N GLU A 179 12.31 3.69 -1.56
CA GLU A 179 12.39 2.31 -1.09
C GLU A 179 13.63 1.61 -1.65
N THR A 180 13.93 1.78 -2.95
CA THR A 180 15.13 1.21 -3.55
C THR A 180 16.42 1.82 -3.00
N ASP A 181 16.44 3.13 -2.74
CA ASP A 181 17.58 3.81 -2.12
C ASP A 181 17.81 3.30 -0.69
N TYR A 182 16.72 3.10 0.07
CA TYR A 182 16.77 2.54 1.43
C TYR A 182 17.30 1.10 1.43
N GLU A 183 16.82 0.26 0.51
CA GLU A 183 17.32 -1.11 0.36
C GLU A 183 18.82 -1.13 0.02
N GLN A 184 19.27 -0.26 -0.89
CA GLN A 184 20.69 -0.12 -1.22
C GLN A 184 21.50 0.33 0.00
N LEU A 185 21.01 1.32 0.75
CA LEU A 185 21.68 1.81 1.95
C LEU A 185 21.77 0.74 3.03
N LEU A 186 20.75 -0.11 3.17
CA LEU A 186 20.74 -1.22 4.10
C LEU A 186 21.80 -2.27 3.73
N VAL A 187 21.94 -2.60 2.44
CA VAL A 187 23.00 -3.50 1.96
C VAL A 187 24.38 -2.88 2.22
N MET A 188 24.57 -1.61 1.90
CA MET A 188 25.83 -0.90 2.18
C MET A 188 26.15 -0.87 3.68
N SER A 189 25.14 -0.72 4.53
CA SER A 189 25.30 -0.78 5.99
C SER A 189 25.73 -2.18 6.44
N HIS A 190 25.11 -3.24 5.89
CA HIS A 190 25.52 -4.61 6.19
C HIS A 190 26.96 -4.87 5.72
N ASP A 191 27.35 -4.42 4.53
CA ASP A 191 28.70 -4.56 3.99
C ASP A 191 29.72 -3.80 4.84
N ALA A 192 29.40 -2.57 5.24
CA ALA A 192 30.23 -1.77 6.14
C ALA A 192 30.40 -2.44 7.51
N ASN A 193 29.32 -3.01 8.06
CA ASN A 193 29.38 -3.72 9.33
C ASN A 193 30.18 -5.03 9.22
N SER A 194 30.02 -5.77 8.11
CA SER A 194 30.81 -6.97 7.80
C SER A 194 32.31 -6.64 7.69
N SER A 195 32.66 -5.57 6.98
CA SER A 195 34.04 -5.08 6.87
C SER A 195 34.62 -4.65 8.23
N LYS A 196 33.82 -3.97 9.05
CA LYS A 196 34.19 -3.59 10.44
C LYS A 196 34.43 -4.82 11.31
N GLU A 197 33.56 -5.83 11.27
CA GLU A 197 33.74 -7.06 12.04
C GLU A 197 34.94 -7.87 11.55
N ALA A 198 35.18 -7.94 10.23
CA ALA A 198 36.39 -8.54 9.67
C ALA A 198 37.67 -7.84 10.20
N ALA A 199 37.69 -6.50 10.16
CA ALA A 199 38.82 -5.72 10.67
C ALA A 199 39.03 -5.92 12.20
N LYS A 200 37.96 -6.01 12.98
CA LYS A 200 38.05 -6.32 14.43
C LYS A 200 38.61 -7.72 14.68
N VAL A 201 38.18 -8.72 13.91
CA VAL A 201 38.68 -10.08 14.02
C VAL A 201 40.16 -10.15 13.68
N GLU A 202 40.58 -9.49 12.60
CA GLU A 202 42.00 -9.38 12.23
C GLU A 202 42.82 -8.68 13.31
N LEU A 203 42.32 -7.56 13.84
CA LEU A 203 42.97 -6.87 14.96
C LEU A 203 43.14 -7.79 16.17
N GLY A 204 42.11 -8.55 16.55
CA GLY A 204 42.18 -9.51 17.65
C GLY A 204 43.22 -10.62 17.41
N LYS A 205 43.34 -11.11 16.17
CA LYS A 205 44.39 -12.08 15.79
C LYS A 205 45.78 -11.48 15.93
N PHE A 206 45.98 -10.25 15.44
CA PHE A 206 47.27 -9.55 15.58
C PHE A 206 47.61 -9.28 17.05
N GLU A 207 46.64 -8.89 17.88
CA GLU A 207 46.84 -8.71 19.32
C GLU A 207 47.27 -10.01 20.00
N SER A 208 46.60 -11.13 19.70
CA SER A 208 46.98 -12.45 20.22
C SER A 208 48.39 -12.83 19.80
N LEU A 209 48.74 -12.65 18.51
CA LEU A 209 50.07 -12.96 17.99
C LEU A 209 51.15 -12.13 18.69
N VAL A 210 50.93 -10.82 18.88
CA VAL A 210 51.86 -9.96 19.60
C VAL A 210 51.99 -10.36 21.07
N LEU A 211 50.91 -10.79 21.72
CA LEU A 211 50.95 -11.29 23.10
C LEU A 211 51.73 -12.60 23.20
N ASP A 212 51.53 -13.54 22.28
CA ASP A 212 52.24 -14.81 22.24
C ASP A 212 53.72 -14.62 21.94
N GLU A 213 54.09 -13.74 21.01
CA GLU A 213 55.49 -13.38 20.79
C GLU A 213 56.13 -12.75 22.03
N ARG A 214 55.42 -11.86 22.73
CA ARG A 214 55.93 -11.26 23.99
C ARG A 214 56.14 -12.33 25.05
N LYS A 215 55.19 -13.26 25.18
CA LYS A 215 55.28 -14.40 26.10
C LYS A 215 56.43 -15.33 25.74
N GLN A 216 56.64 -15.61 24.46
CA GLN A 216 57.75 -16.43 23.97
C GLN A 216 59.09 -15.76 24.23
N ARG A 217 59.23 -14.47 23.91
CA ARG A 217 60.43 -13.68 24.22
C ARG A 217 60.71 -13.62 25.72
N GLU A 218 59.67 -13.53 26.56
CA GLU A 218 59.82 -13.57 28.01
C GLU A 218 60.27 -14.94 28.51
N LYS A 219 59.72 -16.04 27.96
CA LYS A 219 60.20 -17.41 28.24
C LYS A 219 61.66 -17.59 27.85
N GLU A 220 62.06 -17.21 26.64
CA GLU A 220 63.45 -17.30 26.19
C GLU A 220 64.41 -16.48 27.08
N LEU A 221 64.00 -15.29 27.51
CA LEU A 221 64.75 -14.49 28.46
C LEU A 221 64.87 -15.18 29.83
N GLN A 222 63.80 -15.79 30.31
CA GLN A 222 63.80 -16.54 31.57
C GLN A 222 64.71 -17.78 31.48
N GLU A 223 64.65 -18.54 30.39
CA GLU A 223 65.51 -19.70 30.13
C GLU A 223 66.99 -19.29 30.07
N ARG A 224 67.32 -18.23 29.32
CA ARG A 224 68.69 -17.68 29.26
C ARG A 224 69.18 -17.23 30.63
N ARG A 225 68.34 -16.58 31.43
CA ARG A 225 68.66 -16.21 32.82
C ARG A 225 68.90 -17.44 33.70
N ALA A 226 68.07 -18.46 33.58
CA ALA A 226 68.23 -19.71 34.34
C ALA A 226 69.53 -20.44 33.98
N ILE A 227 69.89 -20.48 32.69
CA ILE A 227 71.17 -21.04 32.23
C ILE A 227 72.35 -20.25 32.79
N LEU A 228 72.31 -18.91 32.71
CA LEU A 228 73.35 -18.06 33.29
C LEU A 228 73.48 -18.27 34.80
N GLN A 229 72.36 -18.37 35.52
CA GLN A 229 72.35 -18.62 36.95
C GLN A 229 72.94 -19.99 37.30
N LYS A 230 72.59 -21.05 36.57
CA LYS A 230 73.19 -22.39 36.73
C LYS A 230 74.68 -22.38 36.43
N LYS A 231 75.12 -21.71 35.36
CA LYS A 231 76.55 -21.55 35.05
C LYS A 231 77.28 -20.80 36.14
N GLN A 232 76.68 -19.77 36.70
CA GLN A 232 77.25 -19.03 37.82
C GLN A 232 77.36 -19.92 39.07
N GLN A 233 76.33 -20.70 39.40
CA GLN A 233 76.36 -21.66 40.51
C GLN A 233 77.46 -22.71 40.33
N LEU A 234 77.54 -23.36 39.17
CA LEU A 234 78.59 -24.31 38.84
C LEU A 234 79.98 -23.68 38.88
N ALA A 235 80.15 -22.46 38.37
CA ALA A 235 81.41 -21.74 38.44
C ALA A 235 81.80 -21.45 39.91
N THR A 236 80.85 -21.07 40.77
CA THR A 236 81.12 -20.88 42.19
C THR A 236 81.42 -22.18 42.93
N GLU A 237 80.76 -23.28 42.56
CA GLU A 237 81.03 -24.61 43.12
C GLU A 237 82.38 -25.14 42.67
N LEU A 238 82.76 -24.97 41.40
CA LEU A 238 84.09 -25.29 40.88
C LEU A 238 85.17 -24.46 41.57
N ASP A 239 84.98 -23.15 41.69
CA ASP A 239 85.94 -22.26 42.37
C ASP A 239 86.02 -22.56 43.88
N ARG A 240 84.97 -23.11 44.50
CA ARG A 240 85.00 -23.63 45.86
C ARG A 240 85.74 -24.97 45.95
N ALA A 241 85.39 -25.93 45.09
CA ALA A 241 86.01 -27.25 45.03
C ALA A 241 87.47 -27.17 44.61
N GLU A 242 87.86 -26.22 43.77
CA GLU A 242 89.25 -25.97 43.39
C GLU A 242 90.03 -25.37 44.56
N ARG A 243 89.43 -24.46 45.36
CA ARG A 243 90.05 -24.00 46.61
C ARG A 243 90.22 -25.15 47.62
N GLU A 244 89.19 -25.97 47.80
CA GLU A 244 89.22 -27.14 48.69
C GLU A 244 90.23 -28.20 48.20
N ARG A 245 90.27 -28.48 46.89
CA ARG A 245 91.23 -29.40 46.27
C ARG A 245 92.65 -28.83 46.31
N LYS A 246 92.85 -27.53 46.14
CA LYS A 246 94.17 -26.90 46.27
C LYS A 246 94.66 -26.96 47.72
N GLN A 247 93.77 -26.80 48.70
CA GLN A 247 94.07 -27.04 50.11
C GLN A 247 94.43 -28.51 50.35
N GLN A 248 93.61 -29.46 49.87
CA GLN A 248 93.86 -30.90 50.01
C GLN A 248 95.09 -31.40 49.25
N LEU A 249 95.40 -30.84 48.07
CA LEU A 249 96.58 -31.17 47.28
C LEU A 249 97.84 -30.58 47.93
N GLN A 250 97.74 -29.42 48.56
CA GLN A 250 98.82 -28.86 49.39
C GLN A 250 99.04 -29.70 50.67
N GLU A 251 97.98 -30.33 51.20
CA GLU A 251 98.01 -31.31 52.30
C GLU A 251 98.56 -32.69 51.84
N GLN A 252 98.18 -33.17 50.66
CA GLN A 252 98.61 -34.45 50.06
C GLN A 252 100.01 -34.39 49.44
N GLN A 253 100.42 -33.27 48.85
CA GLN A 253 101.82 -33.04 48.46
C GLN A 253 102.75 -33.01 49.68
N ARG A 254 102.19 -32.80 50.87
CA ARG A 254 102.87 -32.99 52.15
C ARG A 254 102.93 -34.45 52.60
N GLN A 255 102.22 -35.39 51.96
CA GLN A 255 102.06 -36.75 52.48
C GLN A 255 102.31 -37.94 51.53
N MET A 256 102.21 -37.90 50.19
CA MET A 256 102.43 -39.15 49.41
C MET A 256 102.97 -38.99 47.98
N GLY A 257 103.81 -39.96 47.60
CA GLY A 257 104.51 -40.11 46.30
C GLY A 257 103.84 -41.01 45.26
N GLU A 258 104.56 -41.18 44.14
CA GLU A 258 104.19 -41.59 42.76
C GLU A 258 103.32 -42.84 42.51
N ASP A 259 102.88 -43.60 43.52
CA ASP A 259 102.29 -44.93 43.30
C ASP A 259 100.77 -44.95 43.02
N THR A 260 100.05 -43.85 43.28
CA THR A 260 98.59 -43.77 43.07
C THR A 260 98.18 -43.49 41.61
N ALA A 261 99.05 -42.83 40.83
CA ALA A 261 98.78 -42.46 39.43
C ALA A 261 98.65 -43.67 38.49
N LYS A 262 99.34 -44.78 38.79
CA LYS A 262 99.28 -46.02 37.99
C LYS A 262 97.97 -46.80 38.21
N ALA A 263 97.38 -46.73 39.41
CA ALA A 263 96.13 -47.42 39.73
C ALA A 263 94.91 -46.73 39.10
N GLU A 264 94.93 -45.40 38.97
CA GLU A 264 93.87 -44.62 38.31
C GLU A 264 93.89 -44.80 36.79
N ALA A 265 95.09 -44.87 36.18
CA ALA A 265 95.24 -45.16 34.75
C ALA A 265 94.63 -46.52 34.36
N MET A 266 94.80 -47.54 35.20
CA MET A 266 94.27 -48.89 34.95
C MET A 266 92.74 -48.97 35.04
N LYS A 267 92.13 -48.17 35.93
CA LYS A 267 90.65 -48.05 36.01
C LYS A 267 90.07 -47.31 34.81
N MET A 268 90.76 -46.28 34.33
CA MET A 268 90.34 -45.54 33.14
C MET A 268 90.41 -46.41 31.88
N GLU A 269 91.44 -47.25 31.75
CA GLU A 269 91.54 -48.21 30.65
C GLU A 269 90.42 -49.27 30.68
N ALA A 270 90.00 -49.71 31.87
CA ALA A 270 88.89 -50.64 32.03
C ALA A 270 87.54 -50.03 31.61
N LEU A 271 87.29 -48.77 31.95
CA LEU A 271 86.08 -48.04 31.53
C LEU A 271 86.06 -47.81 30.02
N ILE A 272 87.21 -47.46 29.42
CA ILE A 272 87.34 -47.31 27.96
C ILE A 272 87.02 -48.63 27.25
N LYS A 273 87.50 -49.77 27.79
CA LYS A 273 87.16 -51.10 27.23
C LYS A 273 85.67 -51.43 27.34
N GLU A 274 85.02 -51.06 28.44
CA GLU A 274 83.58 -51.26 28.61
C GLU A 274 82.76 -50.39 27.63
N GLU A 275 83.18 -49.15 27.40
CA GLU A 275 82.54 -48.27 26.40
C GLU A 275 82.75 -48.80 24.97
N HIS A 276 83.93 -49.29 24.62
CA HIS A 276 84.16 -49.93 23.33
C HIS A 276 83.34 -51.20 23.13
N ALA A 277 83.11 -51.99 24.18
CA ALA A 277 82.23 -53.16 24.11
C ALA A 277 80.77 -52.76 23.85
N LYS A 278 80.29 -51.66 24.44
CA LYS A 278 78.95 -51.11 24.17
C LYS A 278 78.84 -50.58 22.73
N ILE A 279 79.87 -49.89 22.23
CA ILE A 279 79.92 -49.40 20.85
C ILE A 279 79.86 -50.58 19.87
N ALA A 280 80.64 -51.64 20.10
CA ALA A 280 80.62 -52.84 19.27
C ALA A 280 79.25 -53.55 19.27
N ALA A 281 78.56 -53.58 20.43
CA ALA A 281 77.20 -54.13 20.51
C ALA A 281 76.18 -53.30 19.72
N TYR A 282 76.27 -51.96 19.79
CA TYR A 282 75.42 -51.08 18.98
C TYR A 282 75.70 -51.20 17.49
N GLU A 283 76.96 -51.33 17.09
CA GLU A 283 77.36 -51.52 15.69
C GLU A 283 76.83 -52.85 15.12
N ALA A 284 76.90 -53.94 15.89
CA ALA A 284 76.33 -55.23 15.50
C ALA A 284 74.80 -55.19 15.37
N ALA A 285 74.11 -54.51 16.29
CA ALA A 285 72.66 -54.31 16.20
C ALA A 285 72.29 -53.44 14.97
N PHE A 286 73.10 -52.43 14.66
CA PHE A 286 72.88 -51.57 13.49
C PHE A 286 73.11 -52.32 12.18
N GLN A 287 74.11 -53.20 12.12
CA GLN A 287 74.39 -54.04 10.97
C GLN A 287 73.23 -55.01 10.69
N GLN A 288 72.62 -55.59 11.72
CA GLN A 288 71.40 -56.40 11.56
C GLN A 288 70.22 -55.59 11.01
N ILE A 289 70.02 -54.35 11.48
CA ILE A 289 68.97 -53.46 10.96
C ILE A 289 69.27 -53.09 9.50
N LYS A 290 70.53 -52.83 9.16
CA LYS A 290 71.00 -52.52 7.81
C LYS A 290 70.74 -53.67 6.83
N GLU A 291 71.02 -54.89 7.25
CA GLU A 291 70.77 -56.11 6.48
C GLU A 291 69.27 -56.40 6.33
N ALA A 292 68.48 -56.22 7.39
CA ALA A 292 67.03 -56.46 7.36
C ALA A 292 66.26 -55.42 6.54
N THR A 293 66.71 -54.16 6.54
CA THR A 293 66.08 -53.06 5.78
C THR A 293 66.63 -52.94 4.34
N GLY A 294 67.77 -53.57 4.05
CA GLY A 294 68.39 -53.57 2.71
C GLY A 294 68.97 -52.22 2.28
N VAL A 295 69.26 -51.33 3.25
CA VAL A 295 69.66 -49.94 3.02
C VAL A 295 71.18 -49.78 3.20
N SER A 296 71.84 -48.98 2.34
CA SER A 296 73.30 -48.90 2.31
C SER A 296 73.91 -47.88 3.28
N ASP A 297 73.14 -46.86 3.70
CA ASP A 297 73.58 -45.77 4.57
C ASP A 297 72.70 -45.65 5.83
N VAL A 298 73.32 -45.34 6.98
CA VAL A 298 72.66 -45.15 8.28
C VAL A 298 71.64 -44.03 8.23
N ASN A 299 71.95 -42.96 7.50
CA ASN A 299 71.05 -41.81 7.40
C ASN A 299 69.79 -42.13 6.59
N GLU A 300 69.89 -43.00 5.58
CA GLU A 300 68.75 -43.46 4.79
C GLU A 300 67.84 -44.38 5.63
N VAL A 301 68.41 -45.23 6.50
CA VAL A 301 67.64 -46.02 7.47
C VAL A 301 66.83 -45.11 8.39
N ILE A 302 67.45 -44.09 8.99
CA ILE A 302 66.78 -43.15 9.90
C ILE A 302 65.66 -42.40 9.18
N GLN A 303 65.91 -41.92 7.96
CA GLN A 303 64.89 -41.22 7.18
C GLN A 303 63.70 -42.13 6.85
N ARG A 304 63.94 -43.38 6.42
CA ARG A 304 62.84 -44.31 6.14
C ARG A 304 62.06 -44.69 7.38
N PHE A 305 62.72 -44.87 8.53
CA PHE A 305 62.05 -45.10 9.80
C PHE A 305 61.18 -43.91 10.21
N LEU A 306 61.69 -42.68 10.11
CA LEU A 306 60.94 -41.47 10.46
C LEU A 306 59.76 -41.24 9.52
N LEU A 307 59.95 -41.40 8.20
CA LEU A 307 58.87 -41.30 7.21
C LEU A 307 57.82 -42.40 7.40
N GLN A 308 58.25 -43.62 7.75
CA GLN A 308 57.34 -44.74 8.02
C GLN A 308 56.59 -44.54 9.34
N GLU A 309 57.22 -43.99 10.37
CA GLU A 309 56.58 -43.64 11.63
C GLU A 309 55.58 -42.49 11.45
N GLU A 310 55.93 -41.45 10.69
CA GLU A 310 55.04 -40.33 10.37
C GLU A 310 53.82 -40.79 9.57
N THR A 311 54.02 -41.62 8.54
CA THR A 311 52.91 -42.20 7.75
C THR A 311 52.03 -43.13 8.58
N HIS A 312 52.62 -43.94 9.46
CA HIS A 312 51.87 -44.78 10.40
C HIS A 312 51.06 -43.94 11.40
N GLN A 313 51.66 -42.89 11.95
CA GLN A 313 51.01 -41.99 12.90
C GLN A 313 49.88 -41.19 12.23
N ASN A 314 50.06 -40.76 10.98
CA ASN A 314 49.02 -40.10 10.20
C ASN A 314 47.83 -41.04 9.91
N LEU A 315 48.10 -42.30 9.54
CA LEU A 315 47.05 -43.31 9.35
C LEU A 315 46.29 -43.61 10.64
N LEU A 316 46.99 -43.70 11.79
CA LEU A 316 46.36 -43.85 13.10
C LEU A 316 45.49 -42.65 13.46
N ASN A 317 45.95 -41.43 13.18
CA ASN A 317 45.18 -40.22 13.41
C ASN A 317 43.94 -40.16 12.53
N MET A 318 44.06 -40.44 11.22
CA MET A 318 42.90 -40.52 10.32
C MET A 318 41.91 -41.60 10.74
N THR A 319 42.40 -42.76 11.20
CA THR A 319 41.54 -43.84 11.70
C THR A 319 40.79 -43.40 12.95
N ARG A 320 41.48 -42.74 13.89
CA ARG A 320 40.89 -42.20 15.11
C ARG A 320 39.86 -41.11 14.81
N GLU A 321 40.16 -40.20 13.89
CA GLU A 321 39.26 -39.14 13.47
C GLU A 321 38.02 -39.70 12.76
N SER A 322 38.23 -40.66 11.86
CA SER A 322 37.13 -41.38 11.20
C SER A 322 36.24 -42.12 12.20
N GLN A 323 36.85 -42.77 13.20
CA GLN A 323 36.11 -43.44 14.27
C GLN A 323 35.31 -42.44 15.13
N SER A 324 35.92 -41.31 15.50
CA SER A 324 35.23 -40.22 16.21
C SER A 324 34.05 -39.70 15.40
N ARG A 325 34.24 -39.47 14.10
CA ARG A 325 33.19 -39.02 13.17
C ARG A 325 32.05 -40.04 13.08
N ILE A 326 32.37 -41.33 13.02
CA ILE A 326 31.37 -42.41 13.00
C ILE A 326 30.60 -42.43 14.32
N ASP A 327 31.27 -42.27 15.45
CA ASP A 327 30.62 -42.28 16.77
C ASP A 327 29.73 -41.04 16.97
N GLU A 328 30.17 -39.86 16.50
CA GLU A 328 29.37 -38.63 16.44
C GLU A 328 28.12 -38.80 15.57
N LEU A 329 28.28 -39.34 14.36
CA LEU A 329 27.15 -39.60 13.45
C LEU A 329 26.19 -40.65 14.03
N ARG A 330 26.72 -41.70 14.67
CA ARG A 330 25.89 -42.70 15.37
C ARG A 330 25.12 -42.08 16.52
N ARG A 331 25.75 -41.20 17.28
CA ARG A 331 25.10 -40.47 18.38
C ARG A 331 24.01 -39.54 17.86
N ALA A 332 24.28 -38.77 16.80
CA ALA A 332 23.29 -37.91 16.18
C ALA A 332 22.09 -38.71 15.63
N VAL A 333 22.34 -39.86 15.01
CA VAL A 333 21.27 -40.76 14.54
C VAL A 333 20.46 -41.33 15.71
N GLU A 334 21.08 -41.67 16.83
CA GLU A 334 20.36 -42.15 18.02
C GLU A 334 19.56 -41.02 18.69
N GLU A 335 20.11 -39.81 18.75
CA GLU A 335 19.40 -38.61 19.22
C GLU A 335 18.19 -38.30 18.31
N GLU A 336 18.35 -38.37 16.99
CA GLU A 336 17.24 -38.18 16.06
C GLU A 336 16.20 -39.30 16.15
N LYS A 337 16.62 -40.56 16.30
CA LYS A 337 15.68 -41.68 16.53
C LYS A 337 14.91 -41.54 17.83
N THR A 338 15.55 -41.10 18.91
CA THR A 338 14.87 -40.85 20.19
C THR A 338 13.94 -39.64 20.11
N LEU A 339 14.28 -38.62 19.34
CA LEU A 339 13.39 -37.49 19.03
C LEU A 339 12.20 -37.92 18.17
N VAL A 340 12.40 -38.76 17.16
CA VAL A 340 11.32 -39.30 16.33
C VAL A 340 10.42 -40.23 17.16
N MET A 341 10.99 -41.15 17.95
CA MET A 341 10.22 -41.99 18.85
C MET A 341 9.43 -41.14 19.84
N SER A 342 10.03 -40.13 20.47
CA SER A 342 9.30 -39.26 21.40
C SER A 342 8.21 -38.45 20.70
N ALA A 343 8.44 -37.96 19.47
CA ALA A 343 7.42 -37.29 18.67
C ALA A 343 6.29 -38.23 18.23
N GLU A 344 6.59 -39.48 17.88
CA GLU A 344 5.60 -40.50 17.56
C GLU A 344 4.78 -40.89 18.80
N TYR A 345 5.39 -41.02 19.97
CA TYR A 345 4.69 -41.26 21.23
C TYR A 345 3.88 -40.02 21.70
N SER A 346 4.34 -38.80 21.43
CA SER A 346 3.60 -37.56 21.72
C SER A 346 2.44 -37.32 20.73
N ALA A 347 2.57 -37.78 19.48
CA ALA A 347 1.49 -37.75 18.51
C ALA A 347 0.47 -38.89 18.72
N ALA A 348 0.91 -40.04 19.25
CA ALA A 348 0.06 -41.19 19.53
C ALA A 348 -0.57 -41.18 20.94
N GLY A 349 -0.11 -40.32 21.86
CA GLY A 349 -0.60 -40.26 23.24
C GLY A 349 -0.74 -38.85 23.79
N GLY A 350 -1.98 -38.38 23.93
CA GLY A 350 -2.40 -37.32 24.86
C GLY A 350 -3.09 -36.14 24.18
N GLU A 351 -4.42 -36.00 24.22
CA GLU A 351 -5.17 -35.36 25.32
C GLU A 351 -4.39 -35.05 26.62
N ALA A 352 -4.54 -33.78 27.08
CA ALA A 352 -4.03 -33.15 28.32
C ALA A 352 -2.52 -32.81 28.34
N GLU A 353 -2.01 -31.66 28.80
CA GLU A 353 -2.49 -30.58 29.68
C GLU A 353 -1.51 -29.38 29.51
N PRO A 354 -1.90 -28.10 29.69
CA PRO A 354 -1.04 -26.94 29.42
C PRO A 354 -0.30 -26.48 30.69
N GLY A 355 1.00 -26.78 30.77
CA GLY A 355 1.84 -26.30 31.88
C GLY A 355 3.31 -26.14 31.51
N GLU A 356 3.79 -24.90 31.57
CA GLU A 356 5.18 -24.54 31.95
C GLU A 356 6.37 -24.84 31.01
N THR A 357 6.18 -24.85 29.69
CA THR A 357 7.30 -24.78 28.70
C THR A 357 6.99 -23.86 27.49
N GLY A 358 6.30 -22.75 27.74
CA GLY A 358 5.72 -21.89 26.70
C GLY A 358 6.72 -21.12 25.83
N GLU A 359 7.85 -20.63 26.35
CA GLU A 359 8.63 -19.62 25.62
C GLU A 359 9.64 -20.21 24.60
N THR A 360 10.29 -21.33 24.93
CA THR A 360 11.26 -21.96 24.02
C THR A 360 10.59 -22.81 22.95
N HIS A 361 9.44 -23.41 23.28
CA HIS A 361 8.66 -24.22 22.36
C HIS A 361 7.87 -23.39 21.36
N ASP A 362 7.48 -22.15 21.73
CA ASP A 362 6.86 -21.18 20.83
C ASP A 362 7.89 -20.54 19.88
N ALA A 363 9.12 -20.26 20.34
CA ALA A 363 10.19 -19.76 19.47
C ALA A 363 10.58 -20.77 18.36
N GLY A 364 10.70 -22.05 18.71
CA GLY A 364 10.97 -23.13 17.73
C GLY A 364 9.80 -23.38 16.78
N ARG A 365 8.55 -23.34 17.28
CA ARG A 365 7.34 -23.43 16.45
C ARG A 365 7.17 -22.22 15.53
N SER A 366 7.49 -21.03 16.02
CA SER A 366 7.45 -19.78 15.25
C SER A 366 8.50 -19.78 14.13
N SER A 367 9.73 -20.21 14.41
CA SER A 367 10.80 -20.32 13.40
C SER A 367 10.48 -21.37 12.32
N THR A 368 10.00 -22.55 12.72
CA THR A 368 9.58 -23.59 11.76
C THR A 368 8.36 -23.17 10.95
N GLN A 369 7.38 -22.52 11.56
CA GLN A 369 6.21 -21.98 10.85
C GLN A 369 6.59 -20.82 9.91
N ALA A 370 7.56 -19.98 10.28
CA ALA A 370 8.10 -18.93 9.43
C ALA A 370 8.83 -19.53 8.22
N ALA A 371 9.67 -20.54 8.41
CA ALA A 371 10.32 -21.28 7.33
C ALA A 371 9.30 -21.97 6.42
N GLN A 372 8.25 -22.59 6.98
CA GLN A 372 7.16 -23.18 6.22
C GLN A 372 6.41 -22.14 5.38
N LYS A 373 6.12 -20.96 5.95
CA LYS A 373 5.47 -19.83 5.26
C LYS A 373 6.36 -19.25 4.16
N GLN A 374 7.69 -19.17 4.38
CA GLN A 374 8.62 -18.74 3.34
C GLN A 374 8.67 -19.74 2.18
N LEU A 375 8.65 -21.04 2.49
CA LEU A 375 8.65 -22.11 1.50
C LEU A 375 7.35 -22.12 0.69
N THR A 376 6.18 -21.93 1.33
CA THR A 376 4.90 -21.82 0.60
C THR A 376 4.86 -20.58 -0.30
N ARG A 377 5.32 -19.43 0.19
CA ARG A 377 5.46 -18.20 -0.61
C ARG A 377 6.41 -18.39 -1.79
N ALA A 378 7.55 -19.06 -1.60
CA ALA A 378 8.47 -19.39 -2.68
C ALA A 378 7.80 -20.31 -3.71
N ARG A 379 7.08 -21.35 -3.27
CA ARG A 379 6.32 -22.25 -4.17
C ARG A 379 5.25 -21.51 -4.97
N GLU A 380 4.51 -20.58 -4.35
CA GLU A 380 3.51 -19.77 -5.04
C GLU A 380 4.14 -18.83 -6.07
N ARG A 381 5.26 -18.18 -5.73
CA ARG A 381 6.04 -17.37 -6.68
C ARG A 381 6.49 -18.20 -7.88
N TRP A 382 7.06 -19.38 -7.63
CA TRP A 382 7.47 -20.29 -8.70
C TRP A 382 6.32 -20.78 -9.56
N LYS A 383 5.15 -21.09 -8.97
CA LYS A 383 3.93 -21.44 -9.73
C LYS A 383 3.47 -20.30 -10.63
N LYS A 384 3.52 -19.05 -10.15
CA LYS A 384 3.18 -17.87 -10.96
C LYS A 384 4.16 -17.71 -12.13
N VAL A 385 5.47 -17.77 -11.86
CA VAL A 385 6.52 -17.67 -12.89
C VAL A 385 6.40 -18.78 -13.94
N LEU A 386 6.13 -20.02 -13.50
CA LEU A 386 5.92 -21.15 -14.41
C LEU A 386 4.67 -20.95 -15.28
N LYS A 387 3.55 -20.47 -14.69
CA LYS A 387 2.33 -20.17 -15.44
C LYS A 387 2.56 -19.08 -16.48
N THR A 388 3.29 -18.01 -16.13
CA THR A 388 3.63 -16.95 -17.08
C THR A 388 4.56 -17.47 -18.18
N ALA A 389 5.56 -18.29 -17.85
CA ALA A 389 6.47 -18.87 -18.84
C ALA A 389 5.74 -19.78 -19.85
N VAL A 390 4.83 -20.64 -19.37
CA VAL A 390 3.99 -21.48 -20.24
C VAL A 390 3.07 -20.62 -21.11
N SER A 391 2.48 -19.56 -20.56
CA SER A 391 1.65 -18.62 -21.32
C SER A 391 2.46 -17.90 -22.41
N THR A 392 3.67 -17.44 -22.09
CA THR A 392 4.57 -16.77 -23.06
C THR A 392 4.98 -17.74 -24.16
N LYS A 393 5.32 -18.99 -23.82
CA LYS A 393 5.65 -20.03 -24.80
C LYS A 393 4.48 -20.30 -25.76
N SER A 394 3.27 -20.43 -25.22
CA SER A 394 2.05 -20.59 -26.03
C SER A 394 1.76 -19.37 -26.91
N ALA A 395 1.94 -18.16 -26.38
CA ALA A 395 1.74 -16.93 -27.15
C ALA A 395 2.75 -16.79 -28.29
N VAL A 396 4.03 -17.08 -28.04
CA VAL A 396 5.06 -17.09 -29.09
C VAL A 396 4.76 -18.17 -30.13
N GLN A 397 4.36 -19.37 -29.72
CA GLN A 397 3.94 -20.42 -30.66
C GLN A 397 2.78 -19.95 -31.54
N HIS A 398 1.76 -19.32 -30.95
CA HIS A 398 0.63 -18.79 -31.72
C HIS A 398 1.06 -17.73 -32.73
N ILE A 399 1.99 -16.83 -32.36
CA ILE A 399 2.49 -15.82 -33.31
C ILE A 399 3.28 -16.50 -34.45
N VAL A 400 4.10 -17.50 -34.13
CA VAL A 400 4.81 -18.30 -35.13
C VAL A 400 3.81 -18.99 -36.08
N ASP A 401 2.74 -19.60 -35.55
CA ASP A 401 1.70 -20.25 -36.34
C ASP A 401 0.93 -19.26 -37.25
N VAL A 402 0.73 -18.01 -36.81
CA VAL A 402 0.11 -16.95 -37.63
C VAL A 402 1.04 -16.48 -38.74
N LEU A 403 2.36 -16.48 -38.49
CA LEU A 403 3.38 -16.11 -39.47
C LEU A 403 3.78 -17.28 -40.39
N GLU A 404 3.29 -18.48 -40.12
CA GLU A 404 3.51 -19.70 -40.91
C GLU A 404 3.26 -19.53 -42.42
N PRO A 405 2.22 -18.83 -42.90
CA PRO A 405 1.99 -18.63 -44.33
C PRO A 405 3.05 -17.77 -45.03
N LEU A 406 3.85 -17.02 -44.26
CA LEU A 406 4.94 -16.15 -44.74
C LEU A 406 6.31 -16.83 -44.64
N ARG A 407 6.34 -18.11 -44.25
CA ARG A 407 7.59 -18.88 -44.15
C ARG A 407 8.12 -19.21 -45.55
N GLU A 408 9.42 -18.97 -45.75
CA GLU A 408 10.09 -19.33 -46.99
C GLU A 408 10.34 -20.85 -47.00
N LYS A 409 10.30 -21.49 -48.19
CA LYS A 409 10.30 -22.96 -48.33
C LYS A 409 11.55 -23.66 -47.77
N ASP A 410 12.63 -22.93 -47.53
CA ASP A 410 13.91 -23.45 -47.04
C ASP A 410 14.17 -23.15 -45.54
N GLU A 411 13.19 -22.56 -44.84
CA GLU A 411 13.37 -22.09 -43.46
C GLU A 411 12.88 -23.14 -42.44
N VAL A 412 13.82 -23.89 -41.85
CA VAL A 412 13.54 -24.90 -40.82
C VAL A 412 13.58 -24.25 -39.44
N VAL A 413 12.42 -24.12 -38.81
CA VAL A 413 12.32 -23.66 -37.41
C VAL A 413 12.35 -24.87 -36.48
N ALA A 414 13.23 -24.85 -35.48
CA ALA A 414 13.32 -25.90 -34.46
C ALA A 414 11.98 -26.03 -33.68
N PRO A 415 11.66 -27.20 -33.11
CA PRO A 415 10.45 -27.35 -32.30
C PRO A 415 10.53 -26.54 -30.99
N MET A 416 9.41 -25.93 -30.61
CA MET A 416 9.30 -24.99 -29.49
C MET A 416 9.64 -25.63 -28.14
N SER A 417 10.84 -25.34 -27.65
CA SER A 417 11.37 -25.74 -26.34
C SER A 417 11.78 -24.52 -25.52
N ASP A 418 12.10 -24.73 -24.25
CA ASP A 418 12.48 -23.62 -23.36
C ASP A 418 13.84 -23.04 -23.77
N ASP A 419 14.72 -23.86 -24.35
CA ASP A 419 16.03 -23.45 -24.88
C ASP A 419 15.92 -22.72 -26.23
N THR A 420 14.87 -22.98 -27.01
CA THR A 420 14.68 -22.42 -28.35
C THR A 420 13.73 -21.22 -28.38
N LEU A 421 13.03 -20.92 -27.27
CA LEU A 421 12.08 -19.79 -27.14
C LEU A 421 12.66 -18.46 -27.65
N MET A 422 13.91 -18.14 -27.29
CA MET A 422 14.58 -16.91 -27.74
C MET A 422 14.81 -16.88 -29.25
N GLN A 423 15.10 -18.04 -29.86
CA GLN A 423 15.28 -18.16 -31.31
C GLN A 423 13.95 -17.92 -32.03
N HIS A 424 12.85 -18.44 -31.48
CA HIS A 424 11.50 -18.20 -32.02
C HIS A 424 11.08 -16.72 -31.90
N ILE A 425 11.41 -16.03 -30.81
CA ILE A 425 11.12 -14.60 -30.66
C ILE A 425 11.91 -13.78 -31.69
N SER A 426 13.20 -14.07 -31.88
CA SER A 426 14.02 -13.40 -32.91
C SER A 426 13.50 -13.67 -34.33
N PHE A 427 13.03 -14.89 -34.60
CA PHE A 427 12.36 -15.23 -35.85
C PHE A 427 11.09 -14.40 -36.07
N VAL A 428 10.24 -14.30 -35.05
CA VAL A 428 9.02 -13.47 -35.09
C VAL A 428 9.37 -12.00 -35.34
N GLU A 429 10.37 -11.46 -34.64
CA GLU A 429 10.83 -10.08 -34.78
C GLU A 429 11.31 -9.77 -36.20
N ASN A 430 12.14 -10.64 -36.77
CA ASN A 430 12.65 -10.47 -38.14
C ASN A 430 11.51 -10.49 -39.17
N LYS A 431 10.54 -11.40 -39.03
CA LYS A 431 9.40 -11.50 -39.95
C LYS A 431 8.46 -10.29 -39.82
N LEU A 432 8.20 -9.83 -38.59
CA LEU A 432 7.41 -8.61 -38.36
C LEU A 432 8.11 -7.37 -38.92
N HIS A 433 9.44 -7.30 -38.83
CA HIS A 433 10.21 -6.21 -39.42
C HIS A 433 10.10 -6.21 -40.95
N THR A 434 10.17 -7.39 -41.59
CA THR A 434 9.93 -7.52 -43.04
C THR A 434 8.54 -7.04 -43.42
N ILE A 435 7.50 -7.44 -42.69
CA ILE A 435 6.12 -7.01 -42.94
C ILE A 435 6.00 -5.48 -42.77
N ALA A 436 6.55 -4.91 -41.70
CA ALA A 436 6.51 -3.47 -41.44
C ALA A 436 7.23 -2.67 -42.54
N SER A 437 8.36 -3.17 -43.04
CA SER A 437 9.08 -2.56 -44.15
C SER A 437 8.27 -2.60 -45.46
N ALA A 438 7.56 -3.70 -45.73
CA ALA A 438 6.70 -3.83 -46.90
C ALA A 438 5.50 -2.87 -46.83
N PHE A 439 4.86 -2.72 -45.67
CA PHE A 439 3.79 -1.73 -45.48
C PHE A 439 4.30 -0.29 -45.65
N SER A 440 5.48 0.02 -45.10
CA SER A 440 6.08 1.36 -45.24
C SER A 440 6.41 1.68 -46.69
N ALA A 441 6.91 0.69 -47.46
CA ALA A 441 7.15 0.84 -48.89
C ALA A 441 5.84 1.06 -49.67
N MET A 442 4.77 0.31 -49.36
CA MET A 442 3.46 0.51 -49.98
C MET A 442 2.86 1.88 -49.65
N GLU A 443 3.06 2.38 -48.43
CA GLU A 443 2.60 3.72 -48.02
C GLU A 443 3.33 4.83 -48.80
N GLU A 444 4.65 4.71 -48.94
CA GLU A 444 5.45 5.64 -49.74
C GLU A 444 5.11 5.55 -51.24
N ASP A 445 4.86 4.36 -51.78
CA ASP A 445 4.39 4.18 -53.16
C ASP A 445 3.00 4.82 -53.37
N HIS A 446 2.08 4.64 -52.42
CA HIS A 446 0.74 5.25 -52.47
C HIS A 446 0.81 6.78 -52.37
N LYS A 447 1.71 7.30 -51.52
CA LYS A 447 2.00 8.73 -51.40
C LYS A 447 2.63 9.31 -52.67
N ASN A 448 3.55 8.59 -53.30
CA ASN A 448 4.14 8.96 -54.58
C ASN A 448 3.11 8.94 -55.72
N MET A 449 2.19 7.97 -55.71
CA MET A 449 1.09 7.91 -56.68
C MET A 449 0.13 9.10 -56.51
N LEU A 450 -0.24 9.46 -55.28
CA LEU A 450 -1.03 10.66 -54.98
C LEU A 450 -0.31 11.96 -55.36
N ALA A 451 1.01 12.04 -55.12
CA ALA A 451 1.82 13.18 -55.52
C ALA A 451 1.91 13.35 -57.05
N SER A 452 1.97 12.24 -57.80
CA SER A 452 1.99 12.25 -59.27
C SER A 452 0.68 12.73 -59.92
N VAL A 453 -0.45 12.54 -59.22
CA VAL A 453 -1.78 13.01 -59.65
C VAL A 453 -1.99 14.50 -59.34
N SER A 454 -1.21 15.07 -58.40
CA SER A 454 -1.37 16.44 -57.89
C SER A 454 -0.40 17.48 -58.50
N ALA A 455 0.48 17.09 -59.44
CA ALA A 455 1.48 18.00 -59.99
C ALA A 455 0.90 19.03 -61.00
N PRO A 456 0.99 20.36 -60.75
CA PRO A 456 0.75 21.37 -61.78
C PRO A 456 2.03 21.67 -62.58
N MET A 457 1.85 22.08 -63.84
CA MET A 457 2.90 22.51 -64.79
C MET A 457 3.88 23.56 -64.22
N PRO A 458 5.14 23.63 -64.73
CA PRO A 458 6.22 24.32 -64.05
C PRO A 458 6.24 25.83 -64.37
N ALA A 459 6.37 26.64 -63.33
CA ALA A 459 6.83 28.02 -63.44
C ALA A 459 7.99 28.27 -62.46
N LYS A 460 9.17 28.49 -63.05
CA LYS A 460 10.28 29.39 -62.64
C LYS A 460 9.86 30.36 -61.51
N VAL A 461 10.58 30.63 -60.43
CA VAL A 461 11.96 31.16 -60.32
C VAL A 461 12.43 31.14 -58.84
N MET A 462 13.75 31.12 -58.68
CA MET A 462 14.59 31.73 -57.61
C MET A 462 14.87 30.98 -56.30
N ALA A 463 16.17 30.74 -56.15
CA ALA A 463 16.91 30.18 -55.03
C ALA A 463 17.21 31.20 -53.93
N ALA A 464 17.42 30.68 -52.71
CA ALA A 464 18.44 31.09 -51.72
C ALA A 464 18.28 30.15 -50.50
N SER A 465 19.07 29.08 -50.33
CA SER A 465 20.38 29.00 -49.65
C SER A 465 20.53 29.76 -48.32
N SER A 466 20.56 29.03 -47.20
CA SER A 466 21.74 28.86 -46.31
C SER A 466 21.33 27.98 -45.10
N ALA A 467 21.96 26.82 -44.85
CA ALA A 467 23.07 26.64 -43.89
C ALA A 467 22.79 27.32 -42.53
N GLY A 468 22.85 26.70 -41.35
CA GLY A 468 23.62 25.55 -40.86
C GLY A 468 24.12 25.90 -39.44
N SER A 469 24.45 24.89 -38.64
CA SER A 469 25.00 24.93 -37.24
C SER A 469 23.99 25.27 -36.12
N ALA A 470 23.77 24.46 -35.07
CA ALA A 470 24.63 23.73 -34.13
C ALA A 470 25.33 24.60 -33.05
N TYR A 471 25.19 24.14 -31.79
CA TYR A 471 25.96 24.38 -30.54
C TYR A 471 25.34 25.20 -29.37
N GLY A 472 25.56 24.64 -28.16
CA GLY A 472 25.65 25.32 -26.84
C GLY A 472 24.43 25.07 -25.93
N GLY A 473 24.51 24.62 -24.68
CA GLY A 473 25.61 24.55 -23.73
C GLY A 473 25.41 25.52 -22.55
N LEU A 474 24.91 24.99 -21.42
CA LEU A 474 25.08 25.38 -20.00
C LEU A 474 24.61 26.76 -19.47
N ASN A 475 23.84 26.72 -18.38
CA ASN A 475 23.97 27.40 -17.06
C ASN A 475 22.64 27.15 -16.29
N LYS A 476 22.57 26.45 -15.16
CA LYS A 476 23.06 26.71 -13.78
C LYS A 476 22.61 28.06 -13.21
N ASP A 477 21.65 28.00 -12.29
CA ASP A 477 21.65 28.60 -10.95
C ASP A 477 20.20 28.71 -10.46
N GLU A 478 19.82 28.00 -9.40
CA GLU A 478 18.94 28.54 -8.35
C GLU A 478 19.21 27.76 -7.05
N ALA A 479 19.67 28.51 -6.04
CA ALA A 479 19.81 28.08 -4.67
C ALA A 479 18.48 28.37 -3.96
N GLY A 480 17.84 27.33 -3.44
CA GLY A 480 16.69 27.41 -2.55
C GLY A 480 17.11 26.93 -1.17
N ASP A 481 17.23 27.88 -0.27
CA ASP A 481 17.40 27.74 1.17
C ASP A 481 16.03 27.35 1.79
N SER A 482 15.97 26.24 2.52
CA SER A 482 14.85 25.96 3.42
C SER A 482 15.38 25.19 4.63
N GLU A 483 15.54 25.94 5.71
CA GLU A 483 15.54 25.45 7.09
C GLU A 483 14.26 24.65 7.32
N ASP A 484 14.37 23.38 7.69
CA ASP A 484 13.35 22.71 8.49
C ASP A 484 14.04 21.78 9.49
N GLU A 485 13.97 22.25 10.72
CA GLU A 485 14.37 21.66 11.99
C GLU A 485 13.37 20.55 12.32
N PHE A 486 13.82 19.28 12.28
CA PHE A 486 13.07 18.15 12.84
C PHE A 486 13.95 17.40 13.82
N GLU A 487 13.50 17.44 15.07
CA GLU A 487 14.12 16.86 16.26
C GLU A 487 14.27 15.33 16.17
N GLU A 488 15.47 14.90 16.56
CA GLU A 488 15.83 13.74 17.36
C GLU A 488 14.72 12.71 17.71
N ASP A 489 14.90 11.48 17.23
CA ASP A 489 15.04 10.33 18.15
C ASP A 489 15.46 9.07 17.36
N MET A 490 16.77 8.83 17.32
CA MET A 490 17.44 7.52 17.37
C MET A 490 18.93 7.71 17.00
N GLU A 491 19.64 8.49 17.81
CA GLU A 491 21.09 8.41 17.83
C GLU A 491 21.49 7.14 18.59
N GLU A 492 21.79 6.08 17.83
CA GLU A 492 22.61 4.98 18.34
C GLU A 492 23.97 5.60 18.70
N ASP A 493 24.20 5.82 20.00
CA ASP A 493 25.34 6.53 20.58
C ASP A 493 26.67 5.93 20.11
N VAL A 494 27.15 6.40 18.95
CA VAL A 494 28.45 6.02 18.39
C VAL A 494 29.49 6.67 19.27
N MET A 495 30.10 5.85 20.14
CA MET A 495 31.16 6.28 21.04
C MET A 495 32.15 7.22 20.35
N ASP A 496 32.11 8.47 20.79
CA ASP A 496 32.90 9.56 20.26
C ASP A 496 34.39 9.20 20.15
N ARG A 497 35.07 9.69 19.11
CA ARG A 497 36.52 9.45 18.92
C ARG A 497 37.35 9.83 20.15
N SER A 498 36.88 10.80 20.93
CA SER A 498 37.47 11.21 22.21
C SER A 498 37.28 10.17 23.32
N ALA A 499 36.12 9.49 23.37
CA ALA A 499 35.81 8.41 24.30
C ALA A 499 36.61 7.15 23.97
N LEU A 500 36.69 6.77 22.68
CA LEU A 500 37.52 5.64 22.23
C LEU A 500 39.00 5.86 22.57
N LYS A 501 39.49 7.09 22.39
CA LYS A 501 40.88 7.47 22.74
C LYS A 501 41.11 7.41 24.25
N LYS A 502 40.17 7.87 25.08
CA LYS A 502 40.23 7.75 26.55
C LYS A 502 40.22 6.29 27.01
N GLN A 503 39.40 5.44 26.39
CA GLN A 503 39.30 4.03 26.74
C GLN A 503 40.60 3.28 26.36
N SER A 504 41.14 3.55 25.18
CA SER A 504 42.46 3.09 24.73
C SER A 504 43.58 3.51 25.69
N THR A 505 43.66 4.79 26.07
CA THR A 505 44.68 5.25 27.03
C THR A 505 44.52 4.62 28.41
N THR A 506 43.28 4.37 28.84
CA THR A 506 43.00 3.74 30.15
C THR A 506 43.43 2.27 30.19
N ILE A 507 43.30 1.55 29.07
CA ILE A 507 43.77 0.16 28.94
C ILE A 507 45.30 0.11 28.95
N VAL A 508 45.96 1.03 28.23
CA VAL A 508 47.43 1.16 28.23
C VAL A 508 47.95 1.51 29.63
N ASP A 509 47.31 2.43 30.34
CA ASP A 509 47.68 2.80 31.71
C ASP A 509 47.44 1.68 32.74
N LYS A 510 46.37 0.90 32.58
CA LYS A 510 46.13 -0.31 33.40
C LYS A 510 47.19 -1.39 33.14
N GLY A 511 47.71 -1.49 31.92
CA GLY A 511 48.86 -2.33 31.57
C GLY A 511 50.17 -1.85 32.20
N ALA A 512 50.41 -0.54 32.24
CA ALA A 512 51.61 0.06 32.82
C ALA A 512 51.67 -0.02 34.36
N LYS A 513 50.51 0.05 35.03
CA LYS A 513 50.41 0.02 36.51
C LYS A 513 50.68 -1.36 37.14
N LYS A 514 50.76 -2.46 36.36
CA LYS A 514 51.11 -3.80 36.87
C LYS A 514 52.59 -3.98 37.25
N LYS A 515 53.45 -2.98 37.04
CA LYS A 515 54.86 -3.00 37.47
C LYS A 515 55.12 -2.00 38.61
N LYS A 516 54.64 -2.29 39.82
CA LYS A 516 55.24 -1.73 41.06
C LYS A 516 55.60 -2.87 42.03
N PRO A 517 56.85 -2.95 42.50
CA PRO A 517 57.27 -4.01 43.42
C PRO A 517 56.69 -3.74 44.83
N ARG A 518 56.11 -4.76 45.45
CA ARG A 518 55.68 -4.74 46.86
C ARG A 518 56.91 -4.52 47.76
N ARG A 519 56.96 -3.41 48.50
CA ARG A 519 57.90 -3.20 49.62
C ARG A 519 57.64 -4.27 50.69
N ARG A 520 58.68 -5.01 51.06
CA ARG A 520 58.68 -5.94 52.21
C ARG A 520 58.63 -5.12 53.50
N ARG A 521 57.69 -5.42 54.41
CA ARG A 521 57.69 -4.89 55.79
C ARG A 521 58.86 -5.53 56.53
N ALA A 522 59.71 -4.70 57.14
CA ALA A 522 60.77 -5.11 58.04
C ALA A 522 60.16 -5.60 59.37
N LYS A 523 60.66 -6.75 59.85
CA LYS A 523 60.51 -7.17 61.25
C LYS A 523 61.32 -6.21 62.12
N GLY A 524 60.65 -5.58 63.09
CA GLY A 524 61.31 -4.96 64.23
C GLY A 524 61.51 -6.01 65.33
N ALA A 525 62.73 -6.06 65.87
CA ALA A 525 63.09 -6.65 67.15
C ALA A 525 63.69 -5.52 68.00
N GLY A 526 63.46 -5.55 69.31
CA GLY A 526 63.85 -4.54 70.32
C GLY A 526 62.68 -4.31 71.28
N ASP A 527 62.50 -5.07 72.36
CA ASP A 527 63.25 -5.06 73.64
C ASP A 527 62.86 -3.85 74.52
N ASP A 528 61.80 -4.06 75.32
CA ASP A 528 61.53 -3.65 76.73
C ASP A 528 60.04 -3.82 77.06
#